data_AF-A0A354SHV5-F1
#
_entry.id   AF-A0A354SHV5-F1
#
_cell.length_a   1.000
_cell.length_b   1.000
_cell.length_c   1.000
_cell.angle_alpha   90.00
_cell.angle_beta   90.00
_cell.angle_gamma   90.00
#
_symmetry.space_group_name_H-M   'P 1'
#
loop_
_entity.id
_entity.type
_entity.pdbx_description
1 polymer ?
#
loop_
_entity_poly.entity_id
_entity_poly.type
_entity_poly.pdbx_seq_one_letter_code
_entity_poly.pdbx_strand_id
1 'polypeptide(L)'
;MTLNTGHIKIDKAALVLFVLLCFIGCSGDMQSTKKDPVFEKWDTLAGTSQGHSPEDTPKKIDMPVSPDPKKSVSSVLGDRSQKLPTKPINLTMRQADLKAVLRAMAKAVNYNILVKNDLKGEVNVDFRSVPWDQAFTGLLKTHGLTYVWEGSIIRVMTIEDIEHELKQKVQMREIHWVEPLIDPVVIKIDYADPKKLEKTLQSFLTKDKDGKTQGSVILDEHSNSLVISASAHDLARMIPVIEKLDKSTPQIL
;
A
#
# COMPACT_ATOMS: atom_id res chain seq x y z
N MET A 1 -97.43 -3.59 -21.33
CA MET A 1 -98.69 -4.07 -20.70
C MET A 1 -99.16 -5.23 -21.58
N THR A 2 -99.19 -6.50 -21.21
CA THR A 2 -99.48 -7.17 -19.93
C THR A 2 -98.95 -8.61 -19.99
N LEU A 3 -98.50 -9.12 -18.84
CA LEU A 3 -98.25 -10.54 -18.57
C LEU A 3 -99.52 -11.39 -18.73
N ASN A 4 -99.39 -12.66 -19.14
CA ASN A 4 -99.99 -13.77 -18.39
C ASN A 4 -99.39 -15.16 -18.74
N THR A 5 -98.72 -15.69 -17.72
CA THR A 5 -98.59 -17.07 -17.19
C THR A 5 -99.31 -18.26 -17.84
N GLY A 6 -98.57 -19.38 -17.94
CA GLY A 6 -99.10 -20.75 -18.04
C GLY A 6 -98.03 -21.77 -17.61
N HIS A 7 -98.31 -22.48 -16.50
CA HIS A 7 -97.51 -23.50 -15.79
C HIS A 7 -96.97 -24.67 -16.64
N ILE A 8 -95.97 -25.42 -16.13
CA ILE A 8 -96.00 -26.90 -15.92
C ILE A 8 -94.81 -27.35 -15.04
N LYS A 9 -95.04 -28.43 -14.28
CA LYS A 9 -94.39 -28.88 -13.03
C LYS A 9 -93.11 -29.71 -13.21
N ILE A 10 -92.25 -29.63 -12.19
CA ILE A 10 -90.98 -30.34 -11.97
C ILE A 10 -91.26 -31.74 -11.38
N ASP A 11 -90.72 -32.79 -11.98
CA ASP A 11 -90.85 -34.16 -11.48
C ASP A 11 -89.66 -34.59 -10.62
N LYS A 12 -89.95 -35.12 -9.44
CA LYS A 12 -89.01 -35.32 -8.30
C LYS A 12 -88.07 -36.52 -8.48
N ALA A 13 -88.13 -37.20 -9.62
CA ALA A 13 -87.25 -38.31 -9.97
C ALA A 13 -85.86 -37.86 -10.48
N ALA A 14 -85.74 -36.66 -11.05
CA ALA A 14 -84.49 -36.17 -11.64
C ALA A 14 -83.47 -35.63 -10.62
N LEU A 15 -83.91 -35.31 -9.39
CA LEU A 15 -83.05 -34.70 -8.36
C LEU A 15 -82.40 -35.75 -7.43
N VAL A 16 -82.92 -36.98 -7.41
CA VAL A 16 -82.37 -38.10 -6.61
C VAL A 16 -81.30 -38.88 -7.40
N LEU A 17 -81.38 -38.87 -8.74
CA LEU A 17 -80.38 -39.49 -9.62
C LEU A 17 -79.06 -38.70 -9.67
N PHE A 18 -79.10 -37.40 -9.38
CA PHE A 18 -77.93 -36.52 -9.44
C PHE A 18 -77.07 -36.50 -8.16
N VAL A 19 -77.54 -37.13 -7.07
CA VAL A 19 -76.85 -37.13 -5.77
C VAL A 19 -76.20 -38.49 -5.46
N LEU A 20 -76.54 -39.57 -6.18
CA LEU A 20 -76.13 -40.94 -5.83
C LEU A 20 -74.90 -41.50 -6.58
N LEU A 21 -74.24 -40.72 -7.46
CA LEU A 21 -73.04 -41.17 -8.20
C LEU A 21 -71.82 -40.25 -8.01
N CYS A 22 -71.82 -39.46 -6.93
CA CYS A 22 -70.67 -38.67 -6.47
C CYS A 22 -69.70 -39.44 -5.55
N PHE A 23 -69.81 -40.77 -5.36
CA PHE A 23 -69.03 -41.47 -4.32
C PHE A 23 -68.54 -42.89 -4.66
N ILE A 24 -67.93 -43.09 -5.84
CA ILE A 24 -67.06 -44.27 -6.14
C ILE A 24 -65.95 -43.75 -7.08
N GLY A 25 -64.75 -43.31 -6.68
CA GLY A 25 -63.61 -44.06 -6.10
C GLY A 25 -62.82 -44.81 -7.21
N CYS A 26 -61.49 -44.77 -7.42
CA CYS A 26 -60.31 -44.16 -6.79
C CYS A 26 -59.06 -44.30 -7.73
N SER A 27 -58.06 -43.39 -7.62
CA SER A 27 -56.61 -43.46 -7.99
C SER A 27 -56.09 -43.94 -9.37
N GLY A 28 -55.20 -43.16 -10.00
CA GLY A 28 -54.22 -43.70 -10.94
C GLY A 28 -53.62 -42.74 -11.98
N ASP A 29 -52.39 -42.29 -11.69
CA ASP A 29 -51.28 -41.96 -12.60
C ASP A 29 -51.17 -40.64 -13.38
N MET A 30 -49.90 -40.26 -13.39
CA MET A 30 -49.17 -39.07 -13.74
C MET A 30 -48.66 -39.19 -15.19
N GLN A 31 -47.96 -38.16 -15.67
CA GLN A 31 -47.14 -38.12 -16.91
C GLN A 31 -47.93 -37.89 -18.22
N SER A 32 -47.51 -37.05 -19.16
CA SER A 32 -46.27 -36.31 -19.35
C SER A 32 -46.57 -35.20 -20.37
N THR A 33 -46.29 -33.95 -20.02
CA THR A 33 -46.07 -32.90 -21.03
C THR A 33 -44.74 -33.24 -21.71
N LYS A 34 -44.78 -33.67 -22.97
CA LYS A 34 -43.57 -33.86 -23.78
C LYS A 34 -42.75 -32.57 -23.72
N LYS A 35 -41.59 -32.61 -23.07
CA LYS A 35 -40.59 -31.54 -23.11
C LYS A 35 -39.99 -31.51 -24.52
N ASP A 36 -39.89 -30.31 -25.07
CA ASP A 36 -39.49 -30.10 -26.45
C ASP A 36 -38.00 -30.42 -26.67
N PRO A 37 -37.63 -31.09 -27.78
CA PRO A 37 -36.25 -31.50 -28.07
C PRO A 37 -35.27 -30.34 -28.26
N VAL A 38 -35.79 -29.11 -28.44
CA VAL A 38 -34.99 -27.89 -28.47
C VAL A 38 -34.47 -27.55 -27.08
N PHE A 39 -35.27 -27.74 -26.03
CA PHE A 39 -34.87 -27.37 -24.66
C PHE A 39 -33.71 -28.25 -24.14
N GLU A 40 -33.74 -29.55 -24.42
CA GLU A 40 -32.66 -30.46 -24.03
C GLU A 40 -31.33 -30.13 -24.73
N LYS A 41 -31.39 -29.66 -25.98
CA LYS A 41 -30.20 -29.23 -26.71
C LYS A 41 -29.56 -27.98 -26.08
N TRP A 42 -30.38 -27.07 -25.54
CA TRP A 42 -29.87 -25.88 -24.87
C TRP A 42 -29.33 -26.19 -23.47
N ASP A 43 -29.99 -27.08 -22.71
CA ASP A 43 -29.50 -27.51 -21.38
C ASP A 43 -28.15 -28.26 -21.48
N THR A 44 -27.96 -29.05 -22.53
CA THR A 44 -26.70 -29.77 -22.77
C THR A 44 -25.57 -28.86 -23.25
N LEU A 45 -25.88 -27.85 -24.06
CA LEU A 45 -24.91 -26.84 -24.50
C LEU A 45 -24.53 -25.87 -23.37
N ALA A 46 -25.47 -25.53 -22.49
CA ALA A 46 -25.20 -24.71 -21.31
C ALA A 46 -24.27 -25.43 -20.33
N GLY A 47 -24.49 -26.73 -20.08
CA GLY A 47 -23.64 -27.54 -19.21
C GLY A 47 -22.22 -27.77 -19.72
N THR A 48 -21.97 -27.58 -21.02
CA THR A 48 -20.65 -27.82 -21.66
C THR A 48 -19.88 -26.53 -22.01
N SER A 49 -20.44 -25.35 -21.76
CA SER A 49 -19.74 -24.09 -21.99
C SER A 49 -18.75 -23.79 -20.85
N GLN A 50 -17.50 -24.25 -21.02
CA GLN A 50 -16.38 -23.74 -20.22
C GLN A 50 -15.98 -22.37 -20.77
N GLY A 51 -16.08 -21.33 -19.95
CA GLY A 51 -15.64 -19.99 -20.32
C GLY A 51 -14.12 -19.94 -20.48
N HIS A 52 -13.64 -19.65 -21.68
CA HIS A 52 -12.23 -19.34 -21.91
C HIS A 52 -11.99 -17.85 -21.66
N SER A 53 -11.58 -17.51 -20.43
CA SER A 53 -10.94 -16.22 -20.17
C SER A 53 -9.46 -16.35 -20.54
N PRO A 54 -8.86 -15.40 -21.30
CA PRO A 54 -7.43 -15.37 -21.51
C PRO A 54 -6.72 -15.36 -20.16
N GLU A 55 -5.69 -16.19 -20.02
CA GLU A 55 -4.94 -16.28 -18.77
C GLU A 55 -4.22 -14.95 -18.52
N ASP A 56 -4.43 -14.38 -17.34
CA ASP A 56 -3.90 -13.09 -16.90
C ASP A 56 -2.38 -13.26 -16.71
N THR A 57 -1.58 -13.24 -17.78
CA THR A 57 -0.12 -13.28 -17.67
C THR A 57 0.37 -11.90 -17.22
N PRO A 58 0.83 -11.73 -15.96
CA PRO A 58 1.36 -10.44 -15.54
C PRO A 58 2.63 -10.15 -16.34
N LYS A 59 2.64 -9.02 -17.07
CA LYS A 59 3.88 -8.45 -17.60
C LYS A 59 4.81 -8.18 -16.41
N LYS A 60 5.89 -8.95 -16.28
CA LYS A 60 7.01 -8.55 -15.42
C LYS A 60 7.76 -7.44 -16.13
N ILE A 61 7.44 -6.21 -15.78
CA ILE A 61 8.32 -5.08 -16.06
C ILE A 61 9.42 -5.14 -15.00
N ASP A 62 10.60 -5.62 -15.40
CA ASP A 62 11.78 -5.65 -14.53
C ASP A 62 12.26 -4.20 -14.32
N MET A 63 11.78 -3.59 -13.24
CA MET A 63 12.21 -2.28 -12.78
C MET A 63 13.19 -2.45 -11.60
N PRO A 64 14.32 -1.70 -11.58
CA PRO A 64 15.28 -1.77 -10.49
C PRO A 64 14.62 -1.33 -9.18
N VAL A 65 14.75 -2.18 -8.16
CA VAL A 65 14.23 -1.97 -6.79
C VAL A 65 14.67 -0.59 -6.27
N SER A 66 13.70 0.29 -6.04
CA SER A 66 13.90 1.54 -5.31
C SER A 66 14.10 1.23 -3.81
N PRO A 67 15.07 1.85 -3.13
CA PRO A 67 15.44 1.48 -1.77
C PRO A 67 14.37 1.87 -0.74
N ASP A 68 14.03 0.93 0.14
CA ASP A 68 13.02 1.06 1.18
C ASP A 68 13.14 2.35 2.02
N PRO A 69 12.02 3.09 2.24
CA PRO A 69 12.01 4.31 3.05
C PRO A 69 12.34 4.06 4.54
N LYS A 70 12.19 2.83 5.03
CA LYS A 70 12.50 2.44 6.42
C LYS A 70 14.00 2.46 6.74
N LYS A 71 14.87 2.40 5.73
CA LYS A 71 16.33 2.51 5.90
C LYS A 71 16.81 3.96 6.08
N SER A 72 16.00 4.94 5.65
CA SER A 72 16.40 6.35 5.69
C SER A 72 16.37 6.95 7.09
N VAL A 73 15.46 6.51 7.97
CA VAL A 73 15.31 7.08 9.32
C VAL A 73 16.32 6.49 10.31
N SER A 74 16.68 5.22 10.17
CA SER A 74 17.74 4.58 10.97
C SER A 74 19.13 5.14 10.64
N SER A 75 19.33 5.67 9.43
CA SER A 75 20.61 6.28 9.04
C SER A 75 20.91 7.62 9.70
N VAL A 76 19.91 8.29 10.30
CA VAL A 76 20.09 9.61 10.95
C VAL A 76 20.33 9.47 12.45
N LEU A 77 19.68 8.48 13.08
CA LEU A 77 19.77 8.24 14.52
C LEU A 77 20.74 7.11 14.87
N GLY A 78 21.43 6.57 13.86
CA GLY A 78 22.24 5.37 13.90
C GLY A 78 21.49 4.16 14.43
N ASP A 79 22.20 3.05 14.48
CA ASP A 79 21.61 1.78 14.88
C ASP A 79 21.39 1.77 16.40
N ARG A 80 20.19 2.16 16.82
CA ARG A 80 19.75 2.07 18.22
C ARG A 80 19.69 0.63 18.75
N SER A 81 19.92 -0.39 17.90
CA SER A 81 19.90 -1.79 18.34
C SER A 81 21.12 -2.17 19.20
N GLN A 82 22.22 -1.42 19.08
CA GLN A 82 23.44 -1.74 19.83
C GLN A 82 23.40 -1.15 21.24
N LYS A 83 23.29 -2.04 22.24
CA LYS A 83 23.28 -1.65 23.66
C LYS A 83 24.66 -1.16 24.10
N LEU A 84 24.67 -0.12 24.94
CA LEU A 84 25.90 0.37 25.58
C LEU A 84 26.47 -0.68 26.56
N PRO A 85 27.79 -0.71 26.76
CA PRO A 85 28.41 -1.62 27.72
C PRO A 85 28.05 -1.23 29.16
N THR A 86 27.74 -2.23 29.98
CA THR A 86 27.34 -2.07 31.39
C THR A 86 28.49 -2.34 32.38
N LYS A 87 29.72 -2.48 31.89
CA LYS A 87 30.89 -2.76 32.74
C LYS A 87 31.08 -1.65 33.77
N PRO A 88 31.32 -1.97 35.06
CA PRO A 88 31.55 -0.95 36.06
C PRO A 88 32.90 -0.26 35.83
N ILE A 89 32.93 1.06 36.04
CA ILE A 89 34.15 1.86 35.94
C ILE A 89 34.42 2.65 37.22
N ASN A 90 35.70 2.89 37.46
CA ASN A 90 36.22 3.80 38.46
C ASN A 90 37.02 4.89 37.75
N LEU A 91 36.58 6.14 37.84
CA LEU A 91 37.23 7.26 37.15
C LEU A 91 37.05 8.54 37.97
N THR A 92 38.17 9.16 38.35
CA THR A 92 38.17 10.44 39.05
C THR A 92 39.00 11.44 38.26
N MET A 93 38.38 12.52 37.79
CA MET A 93 39.04 13.62 37.08
C MET A 93 38.46 14.95 37.55
N ARG A 94 39.31 15.94 37.71
CA ARG A 94 38.93 17.29 38.15
C ARG A 94 39.38 18.30 37.11
N GLN A 95 38.53 19.27 36.79
CA GLN A 95 38.77 20.34 35.82
C GLN A 95 39.32 19.79 34.49
N ALA A 96 38.77 18.66 34.04
CA ALA A 96 39.21 18.02 32.83
C ALA A 96 38.37 18.47 31.64
N ASP A 97 39.00 18.61 30.47
CA ASP A 97 38.28 18.82 29.22
C ASP A 97 37.32 17.66 28.96
N LEU A 98 36.07 17.96 28.63
CA LEU A 98 35.03 17.00 28.31
C LEU A 98 35.51 15.96 27.28
N LYS A 99 36.28 16.40 26.27
CA LYS A 99 36.85 15.49 25.26
C LYS A 99 37.83 14.50 25.86
N ALA A 100 38.63 14.92 26.83
CA ALA A 100 39.57 14.04 27.51
C ALA A 100 38.84 12.99 28.36
N VAL A 101 37.80 13.42 29.08
CA VAL A 101 36.95 12.51 29.88
C VAL A 101 36.27 11.47 28.99
N LEU A 102 35.63 11.90 27.89
CA LEU A 102 34.96 10.99 26.95
C LEU A 102 35.93 9.97 26.35
N ARG A 103 37.15 10.38 25.97
CA ARG A 103 38.20 9.46 25.49
C ARG A 103 38.66 8.48 26.56
N ALA A 104 38.84 8.95 27.80
CA ALA A 104 39.22 8.08 28.91
C ALA A 104 38.16 7.01 29.19
N MET A 105 36.89 7.41 29.16
CA MET A 105 35.76 6.48 29.30
C MET A 105 35.72 5.45 28.16
N ALA A 106 35.92 5.87 26.91
CA ALA A 106 35.95 4.96 25.77
C ALA A 106 37.12 3.96 25.85
N LYS A 107 38.30 4.42 26.30
CA LYS A 107 39.48 3.58 26.53
C LYS A 107 39.25 2.53 27.62
N ALA A 108 38.51 2.84 28.67
CA ALA A 108 38.21 1.89 29.76
C ALA A 108 37.42 0.66 29.28
N VAL A 109 36.60 0.82 28.23
CA VAL A 109 35.77 -0.26 27.65
C VAL A 109 36.27 -0.76 26.29
N ASN A 110 37.40 -0.23 25.80
CA ASN A 110 37.99 -0.51 24.48
C ASN A 110 37.03 -0.27 23.29
N TYR A 111 36.27 0.82 23.33
CA TYR A 111 35.42 1.24 22.20
C TYR A 111 36.03 2.43 21.45
N ASN A 112 35.73 2.51 20.16
CA ASN A 112 36.09 3.65 19.33
C ASN A 112 35.06 4.77 19.52
N ILE A 113 35.53 5.99 19.76
CA ILE A 113 34.69 7.17 19.94
C ILE A 113 35.10 8.27 18.98
N LEU A 114 34.13 8.89 18.33
CA LEU A 114 34.31 10.04 17.46
C LEU A 114 33.65 11.26 18.11
N VAL A 115 34.47 12.29 18.35
CA VAL A 115 34.06 13.50 19.07
C VAL A 115 34.44 14.71 18.22
N LYS A 116 33.48 15.61 17.96
CA LYS A 116 33.71 16.85 17.22
C LYS A 116 34.64 17.78 18.01
N ASN A 117 35.54 18.48 17.33
CA ASN A 117 36.51 19.38 17.99
C ASN A 117 35.86 20.58 18.70
N ASP A 118 34.66 20.95 18.27
CA ASP A 118 33.89 22.09 18.77
C ASP A 118 33.23 21.86 20.14
N LEU A 119 33.26 20.62 20.66
CA LEU A 119 32.81 20.36 22.01
C LEU A 119 33.81 20.99 23.01
N LYS A 120 33.35 22.05 23.68
CA LYS A 120 34.07 22.78 24.73
C LYS A 120 33.30 22.63 26.04
N GLY A 121 34.03 22.37 27.11
CA GLY A 121 33.46 22.27 28.44
C GLY A 121 34.43 21.60 29.40
N GLU A 122 34.45 22.08 30.63
CA GLU A 122 35.18 21.44 31.72
C GLU A 122 34.22 20.59 32.55
N VAL A 123 34.72 19.45 33.00
CA VAL A 123 33.93 18.50 33.79
C VAL A 123 34.72 18.02 34.98
N ASN A 124 34.01 17.87 36.10
CA ASN A 124 34.47 17.18 37.28
C ASN A 124 33.70 15.86 37.38
N VAL A 125 34.41 14.73 37.34
CA VAL A 125 33.81 13.39 37.46
C VAL A 125 34.47 12.61 38.59
N ASP A 126 33.66 11.97 39.43
CA ASP A 126 34.10 10.96 40.42
C ASP A 126 33.15 9.77 40.36
N PHE A 127 33.50 8.77 39.55
CA PHE A 127 32.75 7.53 39.39
C PHE A 127 33.39 6.42 40.21
N ARG A 128 32.59 5.73 41.03
CA ARG A 128 33.01 4.58 41.85
C ARG A 128 32.04 3.42 41.64
N SER A 129 32.52 2.36 41.00
CA SER A 129 31.74 1.16 40.65
C SER A 129 30.43 1.48 39.92
N VAL A 130 30.43 2.52 39.08
CA VAL A 130 29.25 2.95 38.33
C VAL A 130 29.21 2.22 36.99
N PRO A 131 28.06 1.67 36.55
CA PRO A 131 27.90 1.14 35.21
C PRO A 131 28.28 2.16 34.14
N TRP A 132 29.09 1.73 33.16
CA TRP A 132 29.62 2.64 32.15
C TRP A 132 28.51 3.33 31.34
N ASP A 133 27.46 2.61 30.97
CA ASP A 133 26.31 3.13 30.23
C ASP A 133 25.61 4.28 30.98
N GLN A 134 25.43 4.13 32.28
CA GLN A 134 24.82 5.12 33.16
C GLN A 134 25.73 6.35 33.31
N ALA A 135 27.03 6.14 33.57
CA ALA A 135 27.99 7.22 33.69
C ALA A 135 28.09 8.02 32.38
N PHE A 136 28.18 7.33 31.24
CA PHE A 136 28.30 7.93 29.92
C PHE A 136 27.02 8.69 29.55
N THR A 137 25.86 8.08 29.71
CA THR A 137 24.57 8.73 29.41
C THR A 137 24.31 9.90 30.35
N GLY A 138 24.70 9.81 31.62
CA GLY A 138 24.61 10.90 32.58
C GLY A 138 25.46 12.10 32.16
N LEU A 139 26.73 11.85 31.82
CA LEU A 139 27.65 12.87 31.34
C LEU A 139 27.14 13.57 30.08
N LEU A 140 26.66 12.81 29.10
CA LEU A 140 26.13 13.37 27.85
C LEU A 140 24.89 14.25 28.10
N LYS A 141 23.94 13.78 28.91
CA LYS A 141 22.72 14.52 29.24
C LYS A 141 23.01 15.85 29.94
N THR A 142 23.98 15.89 30.86
CA THR A 142 24.37 17.12 31.55
C THR A 142 24.87 18.21 30.61
N HIS A 143 25.54 17.83 29.52
CA HIS A 143 26.10 18.76 28.53
C HIS A 143 25.23 18.92 27.27
N GLY A 144 23.98 18.43 27.27
CA GLY A 144 23.09 18.51 26.10
C GLY A 144 23.60 17.72 24.89
N LEU A 145 24.44 16.71 25.14
CA LEU A 145 25.02 15.86 24.11
C LEU A 145 24.20 14.58 23.96
N THR A 146 24.35 13.97 22.80
CA THR A 146 23.80 12.66 22.50
C THR A 146 24.82 11.83 21.74
N TYR A 147 24.56 10.52 21.67
CA TYR A 147 25.40 9.59 20.96
C TYR A 147 24.62 8.87 19.88
N VAL A 148 25.33 8.48 18.83
CA VAL A 148 24.81 7.69 17.73
C VAL A 148 25.82 6.60 17.38
N TRP A 149 25.33 5.39 17.15
CA TRP A 149 26.14 4.27 16.70
C TRP A 149 26.32 4.31 15.19
N GLU A 150 27.58 4.34 14.78
CA GLU A 150 27.99 4.22 13.38
C GLU A 150 28.89 2.99 13.24
N GLY A 151 28.25 1.84 13.06
CA GLY A 151 28.92 0.54 13.07
C GLY A 151 29.62 0.30 14.41
N SER A 152 30.96 0.22 14.41
CA SER A 152 31.76 -0.01 15.62
C SER A 152 32.19 1.28 16.35
N ILE A 153 31.74 2.45 15.90
CA ILE A 153 32.15 3.75 16.43
C ILE A 153 30.98 4.43 17.12
N ILE A 154 31.23 4.99 18.30
CA ILE A 154 30.28 5.85 19.01
C ILE A 154 30.55 7.30 18.60
N ARG A 155 29.66 7.90 17.80
CA ARG A 155 29.73 9.32 17.47
C ARG A 155 29.00 10.14 18.53
N VAL A 156 29.68 11.11 19.14
CA VAL A 156 29.09 12.07 20.08
C VAL A 156 28.85 13.39 19.37
N MET A 157 27.64 13.91 19.47
CA MET A 157 27.23 15.17 18.85
C MET A 157 26.24 15.94 19.72
N THR A 158 26.05 17.22 19.41
CA THR A 158 25.05 18.06 20.08
C THR A 158 23.67 17.87 19.45
N ILE A 159 22.63 18.39 20.10
CA ILE A 159 21.26 18.36 19.55
C ILE A 159 21.18 19.23 18.28
N GLU A 160 21.89 20.35 18.25
CA GLU A 160 21.94 21.28 17.12
C GLU A 160 22.60 20.63 15.90
N ASP A 161 23.64 19.82 16.11
CA ASP A 161 24.27 19.05 15.03
C ASP A 161 23.29 18.08 14.38
N ILE A 162 22.42 17.43 15.16
CA ILE A 162 21.36 16.54 14.64
C ILE A 162 20.35 17.32 13.82
N GLU A 163 19.90 18.47 14.33
CA GLU A 163 18.93 19.30 13.62
C GLU A 163 19.49 19.78 12.28
N HIS A 164 20.76 20.21 12.27
CA HIS A 164 21.45 20.61 11.06
C HIS A 164 21.58 19.45 10.07
N GLU A 165 22.01 18.27 10.52
CA GLU A 165 22.12 17.08 9.67
C GLU A 165 20.76 16.67 9.10
N LEU A 166 19.69 16.73 9.92
CA LEU A 166 18.34 16.43 9.48
C LEU A 166 17.86 17.44 8.43
N LYS A 167 18.10 18.73 8.66
CA LYS A 167 17.75 19.80 7.71
C LYS A 167 18.48 19.62 6.39
N GLN A 168 19.79 19.33 6.43
CA GLN A 168 20.58 19.04 5.23
C GLN A 168 20.05 17.80 4.50
N LYS A 169 19.71 16.74 5.21
CA LYS A 169 19.12 15.53 4.60
C LYS A 169 17.76 15.80 3.94
N VAL A 170 16.91 16.62 4.57
CA VAL A 170 15.64 17.05 3.97
C VAL A 170 15.87 17.89 2.73
N GLN A 171 16.79 18.86 2.78
CA GLN A 171 17.12 19.70 1.61
C GLN A 171 17.72 18.87 0.47
N MET A 172 18.60 17.92 0.77
CA MET A 172 19.16 17.02 -0.25
C MET A 172 18.08 16.13 -0.87
N ARG A 173 17.11 15.68 -0.07
CA ARG A 173 15.92 14.99 -0.60
C ARG A 173 15.09 15.91 -1.49
N GLU A 174 14.94 17.18 -1.12
CA GLU A 174 14.25 18.19 -1.91
C GLU A 174 14.94 18.49 -3.24
N ILE A 175 16.28 18.51 -3.27
CA ILE A 175 17.06 18.63 -4.50
C ILE A 175 16.90 17.38 -5.37
N HIS A 176 16.86 16.18 -4.76
CA HIS A 176 16.59 14.94 -5.50
C HIS A 176 15.17 14.91 -6.10
N TRP A 177 14.21 15.65 -5.55
CA TRP A 177 12.88 15.80 -6.16
C TRP A 177 12.87 16.66 -7.41
N VAL A 178 13.92 17.45 -7.67
CA VAL A 178 14.15 18.10 -8.96
C VAL A 178 14.87 17.11 -9.88
N GLU A 179 14.29 15.93 -10.05
CA GLU A 179 14.74 14.96 -11.04
C GLU A 179 14.47 15.54 -12.45
N PRO A 180 15.44 15.48 -13.38
CA PRO A 180 15.16 15.83 -14.76
C PRO A 180 14.07 14.91 -15.32
N LEU A 181 13.19 15.46 -16.17
CA LEU A 181 12.23 14.65 -16.90
C LEU A 181 12.99 13.58 -17.69
N ILE A 182 12.57 12.32 -17.56
CA ILE A 182 13.14 11.24 -18.36
C ILE A 182 12.53 11.24 -19.77
N ASP A 183 13.15 10.51 -20.69
CA ASP A 183 12.63 10.37 -22.06
C ASP A 183 11.17 9.88 -22.05
N PRO A 184 10.30 10.42 -22.94
CA PRO A 184 8.90 10.05 -22.97
C PRO A 184 8.70 8.54 -23.19
N VAL A 185 7.90 7.91 -22.33
CA VAL A 185 7.55 6.49 -22.42
C VAL A 185 6.23 6.32 -23.15
N VAL A 186 6.19 5.42 -24.12
CA VAL A 186 4.98 5.07 -24.86
C VAL A 186 4.39 3.79 -24.29
N ILE A 187 3.15 3.84 -23.80
CA ILE A 187 2.42 2.71 -23.21
C ILE A 187 1.17 2.44 -24.03
N LYS A 188 1.06 1.24 -24.60
CA LYS A 188 -0.16 0.76 -25.28
C LYS A 188 -1.20 0.33 -24.24
N ILE A 189 -2.46 0.68 -24.48
CA ILE A 189 -3.60 0.30 -23.64
C ILE A 189 -4.43 -0.75 -24.37
N ASP A 190 -4.76 -1.85 -23.71
CA ASP A 190 -5.41 -3.01 -24.35
C ASP A 190 -6.92 -3.11 -24.06
N TYR A 191 -7.34 -2.79 -22.83
CA TYR A 191 -8.72 -2.97 -22.35
C TYR A 191 -9.38 -1.69 -21.82
N ALA A 192 -8.62 -0.83 -21.14
CA ALA A 192 -9.14 0.39 -20.53
C ALA A 192 -9.39 1.51 -21.56
N ASP A 193 -10.24 2.47 -21.19
CA ASP A 193 -10.49 3.69 -21.98
C ASP A 193 -9.32 4.68 -21.79
N PRO A 194 -8.52 4.95 -22.84
CA PRO A 194 -7.34 5.83 -22.73
C PRO A 194 -7.68 7.26 -22.33
N LYS A 195 -8.86 7.78 -22.72
CA LYS A 195 -9.28 9.16 -22.38
C LYS A 195 -9.56 9.31 -20.89
N LYS A 196 -10.03 8.25 -20.24
CA LYS A 196 -10.23 8.23 -18.79
C LYS A 196 -8.89 8.09 -18.07
N LEU A 197 -8.02 7.21 -18.56
CA LEU A 197 -6.68 7.03 -18.01
C LEU A 197 -5.86 8.32 -18.08
N GLU A 198 -5.85 9.01 -19.21
CA GLU A 198 -5.17 10.30 -19.38
C GLU A 198 -5.56 11.28 -18.27
N LYS A 199 -6.87 11.50 -18.04
CA LYS A 199 -7.39 12.40 -17.01
C LYS A 199 -6.98 11.97 -15.60
N THR A 200 -7.03 10.68 -15.32
CA THR A 200 -6.60 10.13 -14.03
C THR A 200 -5.10 10.36 -13.84
N LEU A 201 -4.29 10.06 -14.84
CA LEU A 201 -2.83 10.14 -14.82
C LEU A 201 -2.32 11.60 -14.72
N GLN A 202 -2.99 12.56 -15.35
CA GLN A 202 -2.69 13.99 -15.20
C GLN A 202 -2.77 14.47 -13.74
N SER A 203 -3.58 13.83 -12.89
CA SER A 203 -3.66 14.16 -11.46
C SER A 203 -2.50 13.62 -10.62
N PHE A 204 -1.75 12.63 -11.14
CA PHE A 204 -0.59 12.04 -10.46
C PHE A 204 0.72 12.79 -10.73
N LEU A 205 0.74 13.70 -11.70
CA LEU A 205 1.89 14.51 -12.04
C LEU A 205 2.19 15.52 -10.91
N THR A 206 3.46 15.62 -10.55
CA THR A 206 3.92 16.57 -9.55
C THR A 206 3.78 18.00 -10.07
N LYS A 207 3.25 18.90 -9.23
CA LYS A 207 3.19 20.34 -9.53
C LYS A 207 4.35 21.03 -8.84
N ASP A 208 5.03 21.90 -9.58
CA ASP A 208 6.10 22.74 -9.03
C ASP A 208 5.53 23.79 -8.06
N LYS A 209 6.42 24.47 -7.33
CA LYS A 209 6.10 25.56 -6.39
C LYS A 209 5.32 26.70 -7.05
N ASP A 210 5.46 26.87 -8.36
CA ASP A 210 4.73 27.84 -9.19
C ASP A 210 3.39 27.32 -9.76
N GLY A 211 2.96 26.11 -9.34
CA GLY A 211 1.72 25.49 -9.80
C GLY A 211 1.77 24.90 -11.22
N LYS A 212 2.93 24.93 -11.88
CA LYS A 212 3.15 24.30 -13.18
C LYS A 212 3.32 22.79 -13.01
N THR A 213 2.59 22.01 -13.80
CA THR A 213 2.73 20.55 -13.82
C THR A 213 4.09 20.17 -14.44
N GLN A 214 4.89 19.41 -13.71
CA GLN A 214 6.15 18.88 -14.21
C GLN A 214 5.86 17.60 -15.00
N GLY A 215 5.85 17.73 -16.32
CA GLY A 215 5.56 16.64 -17.25
C GLY A 215 4.23 16.78 -18.01
N SER A 216 3.99 15.88 -18.94
CA SER A 216 2.81 15.83 -19.81
C SER A 216 2.39 14.39 -20.10
N VAL A 217 1.08 14.16 -20.13
CA VAL A 217 0.48 12.93 -20.64
C VAL A 217 -0.27 13.29 -21.90
N ILE A 218 0.06 12.64 -23.02
CA ILE A 218 -0.53 12.87 -24.33
C ILE A 218 -1.17 11.56 -24.80
N LEU A 219 -2.41 11.64 -25.26
CA LEU A 219 -3.11 10.53 -25.90
C LEU A 219 -2.85 10.50 -27.41
N ASP A 220 -2.38 9.36 -27.91
CA ASP A 220 -2.44 9.03 -29.34
C ASP A 220 -3.68 8.16 -29.60
N GLU A 221 -4.70 8.76 -30.20
CA GLU A 221 -5.97 8.09 -30.52
C GLU A 221 -5.81 7.01 -31.61
N HIS A 222 -4.82 7.13 -32.50
CA HIS A 222 -4.67 6.18 -33.61
C HIS A 222 -4.08 4.85 -33.13
N SER A 223 -3.10 4.92 -32.23
CA SER A 223 -2.37 3.75 -31.73
C SER A 223 -2.88 3.24 -30.37
N ASN A 224 -3.97 3.82 -29.84
CA ASN A 224 -4.50 3.53 -28.50
C ASN A 224 -3.40 3.56 -27.42
N SER A 225 -2.52 4.56 -27.50
CA SER A 225 -1.31 4.63 -26.67
C SER A 225 -1.22 5.95 -25.92
N LEU A 226 -0.65 5.89 -24.71
CA LEU A 226 -0.34 7.06 -23.90
C LEU A 226 1.16 7.35 -23.96
N VAL A 227 1.50 8.58 -24.33
CA VAL A 227 2.87 9.10 -24.29
C VAL A 227 3.02 9.90 -23.00
N ILE A 228 3.85 9.39 -22.08
CA ILE A 228 4.02 9.97 -20.75
C ILE A 228 5.45 10.51 -20.63
N SER A 229 5.55 11.82 -20.43
CA SER A 229 6.80 12.51 -20.09
C SER A 229 6.69 12.99 -18.65
N ALA A 230 7.33 12.34 -17.70
CA ALA A 230 7.27 12.71 -16.28
C ALA A 230 8.60 12.36 -15.58
N SER A 231 8.72 12.68 -14.29
CA SER A 231 9.86 12.24 -13.48
C SER A 231 9.84 10.72 -13.27
N ALA A 232 10.99 10.13 -12.93
CA ALA A 232 11.08 8.69 -12.68
C ALA A 232 10.17 8.26 -11.52
N HIS A 233 10.08 9.10 -10.48
CA HIS A 233 9.17 8.85 -9.36
C HIS A 233 7.69 8.86 -9.77
N ASP A 234 7.26 9.80 -10.61
CA ASP A 234 5.86 9.89 -11.06
C ASP A 234 5.50 8.68 -11.93
N LEU A 235 6.38 8.29 -12.86
CA LEU A 235 6.21 7.09 -13.66
C LEU A 235 6.14 5.81 -12.82
N ALA A 236 6.98 5.68 -11.79
CA ALA A 236 6.94 4.54 -10.87
C ALA A 236 5.61 4.45 -10.11
N ARG A 237 4.92 5.56 -9.87
CA ARG A 237 3.56 5.56 -9.28
C ARG A 237 2.47 5.29 -10.32
N MET A 238 2.66 5.77 -11.55
CA MET A 238 1.67 5.68 -12.63
C MET A 238 1.57 4.27 -13.23
N ILE A 239 2.71 3.60 -13.48
CA ILE A 239 2.74 2.28 -14.14
C ILE A 239 1.87 1.24 -13.41
N PRO A 240 1.97 1.03 -12.08
CA PRO A 240 1.12 0.06 -11.38
C PRO A 240 -0.37 0.41 -11.43
N VAL A 241 -0.71 1.69 -11.54
CA VAL A 241 -2.10 2.14 -11.67
C VAL A 241 -2.62 1.80 -13.06
N ILE A 242 -1.82 2.03 -14.11
CA ILE A 242 -2.17 1.64 -15.48
C ILE A 242 -2.39 0.13 -15.55
N GLU A 243 -1.47 -0.68 -15.03
CA GLU A 243 -1.59 -2.15 -15.01
C GLU A 243 -2.83 -2.65 -14.25
N LYS A 244 -3.24 -1.93 -13.20
CA LYS A 244 -4.42 -2.31 -12.41
C LYS A 244 -5.73 -1.92 -13.08
N LEU A 245 -5.75 -0.82 -13.83
CA LEU A 245 -6.93 -0.31 -14.51
C LEU A 245 -7.11 -0.92 -15.90
N ASP A 246 -6.02 -1.29 -16.57
CA ASP A 246 -6.01 -1.93 -17.89
C ASP A 246 -6.26 -3.44 -17.78
N LYS A 247 -7.42 -3.80 -17.23
CA LYS A 247 -7.88 -5.18 -17.04
C LYS A 247 -9.22 -5.40 -17.71
N SER A 248 -9.42 -6.61 -18.22
CA SER A 248 -10.71 -7.02 -18.79
C SER A 248 -11.79 -7.00 -17.70
N THR A 249 -12.92 -6.36 -17.98
CA THR A 249 -14.07 -6.34 -17.06
C THR A 249 -14.83 -7.65 -17.13
N PRO A 250 -15.15 -8.31 -16.00
CA PRO A 250 -15.95 -9.53 -16.02
C PRO A 250 -17.35 -9.21 -16.54
N GLN A 251 -17.77 -9.94 -17.57
CA GLN A 251 -19.12 -9.82 -18.12
C GLN A 251 -20.11 -10.48 -17.15
N ILE A 252 -21.07 -9.70 -16.66
CA ILE A 252 -22.24 -10.24 -15.94
C ILE A 252 -23.33 -10.60 -16.96
N LEU A 253 -23.94 -11.78 -16.78
CA LEU A 253 -25.05 -12.30 -17.57
C LEU A 253 -26.39 -12.00 -16.88
#